data_AF-N8QJI4-F1
#
_entry.id   AF-N8QJI4-F1
#
_cell.length_a   1.000
_cell.length_b   1.000
_cell.length_c   1.000
_cell.angle_alpha   90.00
_cell.angle_beta   90.00
_cell.angle_gamma   90.00
#
_symmetry.space_group_name_H-M   'P 1'
#
loop_
_entity.id
_entity.type
_entity.pdbx_description
1 polymer ?
#
loop_
_entity_poly.entity_id
_entity_poly.type
_entity_poly.pdbx_seq_one_letter_code
_entity_poly.pdbx_strand_id
1 'polypeptide(L)'
;MNVFWTPTALDDLERIIDYIAERNLVAAIELHDLIQEKTDLLSHSSLMGRSGLVKGTRELVVHPYYVVVYDVANTVRVLRILHTSQQWSH
;
A
#
# COMPACT_ATOMS: atom_id res chain seq x y z
N MET A 1 -0.70 13.83 -10.75
CA MET A 1 -0.96 14.19 -9.33
C MET A 1 0.17 13.61 -8.50
N ASN A 2 0.67 14.27 -7.45
CA ASN A 2 1.76 13.68 -6.65
C ASN A 2 1.23 12.52 -5.77
N VAL A 3 2.08 11.55 -5.45
CA VAL A 3 1.77 10.47 -4.50
C VAL A 3 2.63 10.71 -3.26
N PHE A 4 1.96 10.96 -2.14
CA PHE A 4 2.61 11.19 -0.86
C PHE A 4 2.50 9.94 0.00
N TRP A 5 3.63 9.47 0.51
CA TRP A 5 3.68 8.37 1.46
C TRP A 5 3.72 8.91 2.88
N THR A 6 2.75 8.51 3.70
CA THR A 6 2.78 8.86 5.13
C THR A 6 3.89 8.09 5.84
N PRO A 7 4.45 8.62 6.95
CA PRO A 7 5.43 7.88 7.76
C PRO A 7 4.93 6.48 8.14
N THR A 8 3.67 6.35 8.56
CA THR A 8 3.06 5.06 8.90
C THR A 8 3.02 4.08 7.74
N ALA A 9 2.79 4.55 6.51
CA ALA A 9 2.84 3.68 5.33
C ALA A 9 4.26 3.21 5.00
N LEU A 10 5.28 4.05 5.25
CA LEU A 10 6.68 3.68 5.09
C LEU A 10 7.09 2.64 6.15
N ASP A 11 6.70 2.85 7.41
CA ASP A 11 6.92 1.89 8.50
C ASP A 11 6.23 0.54 8.21
N ASP A 12 5.00 0.57 7.66
CA ASP A 12 4.32 -0.64 7.23
C ASP A 12 5.10 -1.36 6.13
N LEU A 13 5.58 -0.63 5.12
CA LEU A 13 6.35 -1.19 4.00
C LEU A 13 7.64 -1.84 4.52
N GLU A 14 8.45 -1.10 5.28
CA GLU A 14 9.73 -1.58 5.82
C GLU A 14 9.53 -2.88 6.60
N ARG A 15 8.61 -2.89 7.57
CA ARG A 15 8.33 -4.06 8.39
C ARG A 15 7.81 -5.26 7.58
N ILE A 16 7.02 -5.03 6.53
CA ILE A 16 6.55 -6.12 5.64
C ILE A 16 7.72 -6.69 4.84
N ILE A 17 8.55 -5.83 4.26
CA ILE A 17 9.68 -6.25 3.42
C ILE A 17 10.71 -6.99 4.25
N ASP A 18 11.07 -6.49 5.43
CA ASP A 18 12.03 -7.13 6.34
C ASP A 18 11.54 -8.53 6.76
N TYR A 19 10.27 -8.64 7.17
CA TYR A 19 9.67 -9.92 7.58
C TYR A 19 9.72 -10.98 6.46
N ILE A 20 9.48 -10.57 5.21
CA ILE A 20 9.54 -11.50 4.06
C ILE A 20 11.00 -11.80 3.72
N ALA A 21 11.88 -10.81 3.75
CA ALA A 21 13.29 -10.94 3.38
C ALA A 21 14.05 -11.94 4.26
N GLU A 22 13.69 -12.05 5.54
CA GLU A 22 14.21 -13.09 6.45
C GLU A 22 14.01 -14.52 5.93
N ARG A 23 13.00 -14.74 5.09
CA ARG A 23 12.63 -16.07 4.56
C ARG A 23 12.91 -16.22 3.07
N ASN A 24 12.66 -15.16 2.30
CA ASN A 24 12.82 -15.13 0.85
C ASN A 24 13.04 -13.69 0.37
N LEU A 25 14.31 -13.34 0.13
CA LEU A 25 14.70 -12.03 -0.36
C LEU A 25 14.10 -11.69 -1.73
N VAL A 26 14.00 -12.67 -2.64
CA VAL A 26 13.44 -12.44 -3.99
C VAL A 26 11.96 -12.05 -3.88
N ALA A 27 11.19 -12.76 -3.07
CA ALA A 27 9.78 -12.44 -2.85
C ALA A 27 9.59 -11.05 -2.19
N ALA A 28 10.52 -10.63 -1.33
CA ALA A 28 10.49 -9.30 -0.73
C ALA A 28 10.70 -8.20 -1.79
N ILE A 29 11.70 -8.37 -2.67
CA ILE A 29 11.97 -7.44 -3.78
C ILE A 29 10.77 -7.38 -4.74
N GLU A 30 10.25 -8.54 -5.16
CA GLU A 30 9.09 -8.60 -6.06
C GLU A 30 7.86 -7.91 -5.47
N LEU A 31 7.59 -8.08 -4.17
CA LEU A 31 6.48 -7.40 -3.51
C LEU A 31 6.72 -5.89 -3.42
N HIS A 32 7.92 -5.46 -3.05
CA HIS A 32 8.28 -4.04 -2.99
C HIS A 32 8.05 -3.35 -4.34
N ASP A 33 8.59 -3.94 -5.41
CA ASP A 33 8.48 -3.38 -6.76
C ASP A 33 7.01 -3.33 -7.24
N LEU A 34 6.24 -4.37 -6.94
CA LEU A 34 4.81 -4.41 -7.25
C LEU A 34 4.02 -3.33 -6.51
N ILE A 35 4.33 -3.08 -5.23
CA ILE A 35 3.71 -1.99 -4.47
C ILE A 35 4.05 -0.65 -5.12
N GLN A 36 5.34 -0.39 -5.39
CA GLN A 36 5.79 0.86 -6.00
C GLN A 36 5.11 1.11 -7.34
N GLU A 37 5.19 0.16 -8.28
CA GLU A 37 4.58 0.27 -9.61
C GLU A 37 3.08 0.60 -9.52
N LYS A 38 2.34 -0.11 -8.66
CA LYS A 38 0.89 0.11 -8.50
C LYS A 38 0.58 1.46 -7.88
N THR A 39 1.37 1.92 -6.90
CA THR A 39 1.17 3.23 -6.30
C THR A 39 1.54 4.38 -7.24
N ASP A 40 2.53 4.20 -8.12
CA ASP A 40 2.89 5.21 -9.12
C ASP A 40 1.74 5.46 -10.11
N LEU A 41 0.95 4.43 -10.43
CA LEU A 41 -0.25 4.59 -11.27
C LEU A 41 -1.31 5.49 -10.63
N LEU A 42 -1.32 5.66 -9.30
CA LEU A 42 -2.27 6.56 -8.63
C LEU A 42 -2.05 8.04 -9.00
N SER A 43 -0.86 8.40 -9.46
CA SER A 43 -0.58 9.74 -9.99
C SER A 43 -1.40 10.06 -11.26
N HIS A 44 -1.79 9.01 -12.00
CA HIS A 44 -2.55 9.07 -13.25
C HIS A 44 -4.03 8.69 -13.06
N SER A 45 -4.31 7.71 -12.20
CA SER A 45 -5.66 7.18 -11.97
C SER A 45 -5.93 6.98 -10.47
N SER A 46 -6.21 8.08 -9.78
CA SER A 46 -6.47 8.08 -8.33
C SER A 46 -7.76 7.36 -7.92
N LEU A 47 -8.64 7.01 -8.87
CA LEU A 47 -9.91 6.34 -8.58
C LEU A 47 -9.90 4.83 -8.89
N MET A 48 -8.74 4.24 -9.19
CA MET A 48 -8.63 2.82 -9.59
C MET A 48 -8.87 1.82 -8.46
N GLY A 49 -8.74 2.23 -7.20
CA GLY A 49 -9.06 1.38 -6.05
C GLY A 49 -10.58 1.17 -5.88
N ARG A 50 -10.96 0.28 -4.97
CA ARG A 50 -12.36 0.21 -4.50
C ARG A 50 -12.55 1.17 -3.32
N SER A 51 -13.80 1.50 -3.00
CA SER A 51 -14.11 2.23 -1.76
C SER A 51 -13.62 1.42 -0.55
N GLY A 52 -12.89 2.08 0.36
CA GLY A 52 -12.40 1.46 1.58
C GLY A 52 -13.45 1.41 2.69
N LEU A 53 -13.13 0.70 3.77
CA LEU A 53 -13.99 0.59 4.95
C LEU A 53 -14.21 1.94 5.65
N VAL A 54 -13.18 2.77 5.72
CA VAL A 54 -13.28 4.11 6.30
C VAL A 54 -13.72 5.09 5.23
N LYS A 55 -14.76 5.89 5.53
CA LYS A 55 -15.29 6.89 4.60
C LYS A 55 -14.18 7.83 4.11
N GLY A 56 -14.08 7.99 2.79
CA GLY A 56 -13.06 8.83 2.14
C GLY A 56 -11.76 8.11 1.81
N THR A 57 -11.60 6.85 2.25
CA THR A 57 -10.47 6.01 1.86
C THR A 57 -10.82 5.10 0.69
N ARG A 58 -9.78 4.63 0.02
CA ARG A 58 -9.83 3.70 -1.10
C ARG A 58 -8.79 2.61 -0.88
N GLU A 59 -9.08 1.43 -1.39
CA GLU A 59 -8.25 0.23 -1.25
C GLU A 59 -7.77 -0.20 -2.62
N LEU A 60 -6.45 -0.24 -2.81
CA LEU A 60 -5.79 -0.78 -3.98
C LEU A 60 -5.19 -2.14 -3.63
N VAL A 61 -5.79 -3.22 -4.15
CA VAL A 61 -5.22 -4.55 -4.01
C VAL A 61 -4.00 -4.64 -4.95
N VAL A 62 -2.82 -4.73 -4.36
CA VAL A 62 -1.54 -4.80 -5.09
C VAL A 62 -1.04 -6.23 -5.18
N HIS A 63 -1.34 -7.05 -4.17
CA HIS A 63 -1.02 -8.47 -4.10
C HIS A 63 -2.19 -9.20 -3.43
N PRO A 64 -2.44 -10.51 -3.67
CA PRO A 64 -3.52 -11.25 -3.00
C PRO A 64 -3.52 -11.11 -1.47
N TYR A 65 -2.32 -10.94 -0.90
CA TYR A 65 -2.12 -10.78 0.53
C TYR A 65 -1.90 -9.34 1.00
N TYR A 66 -1.79 -8.35 0.12
CA TYR A 66 -1.53 -6.97 0.52
C TYR A 66 -2.42 -5.95 -0.19
N VAL A 67 -2.94 -5.02 0.60
CA VAL A 67 -3.75 -3.88 0.13
C VAL A 67 -3.11 -2.57 0.57
N VAL A 68 -3.05 -1.63 -0.36
CA VAL A 68 -2.67 -0.25 -0.09
C VAL A 68 -3.93 0.55 0.21
N VAL A 69 -3.99 1.18 1.39
CA VAL A 69 -5.06 2.09 1.77
C VAL A 69 -4.61 3.51 1.49
N TYR A 70 -5.40 4.27 0.73
CA TYR A 70 -5.08 5.64 0.37
C TYR A 70 -6.31 6.53 0.38
N ASP A 71 -6.10 7.85 0.43
CA ASP A 71 -7.16 8.82 0.16
C ASP A 71 -6.77 9.77 -0.97
N VAL A 72 -7.78 10.48 -1.47
CA VAL A 72 -7.64 11.41 -2.59
C VAL A 72 -8.18 12.76 -2.15
N ALA A 73 -7.28 13.73 -2.00
CA ALA A 73 -7.62 15.14 -1.81
C ALA A 73 -6.93 15.96 -2.92
N ASN A 74 -6.12 16.96 -2.57
CA ASN A 74 -5.26 17.68 -3.53
C ASN A 74 -4.07 16.83 -4.02
N THR A 75 -3.75 15.77 -3.29
CA THR A 75 -2.72 14.78 -3.60
C THR A 75 -3.25 13.39 -3.24
N VAL A 76 -2.70 12.34 -3.84
CA VAL A 76 -2.94 10.98 -3.34
C VAL A 76 -2.06 10.77 -2.13
N ARG A 77 -2.62 10.26 -1.02
CA ARG A 77 -1.85 9.93 0.17
C ARG A 77 -1.96 8.44 0.47
N VAL A 78 -0.83 7.75 0.45
CA VAL A 78 -0.72 6.36 0.91
C VAL A 78 -0.70 6.37 2.43
N LEU A 79 -1.75 5.82 3.03
CA LEU A 79 -2.00 5.88 4.47
C LEU A 79 -1.46 4.65 5.20
N ARG A 80 -1.67 3.46 4.65
CA ARG A 80 -1.31 2.17 5.25
C ARG A 80 -1.05 1.11 4.18
N ILE A 81 -0.22 0.12 4.50
CA ILE A 81 -0.12 -1.14 3.74
C ILE A 81 -0.49 -2.28 4.67
N LEU A 82 -1.57 -2.98 4.34
CA LEU A 82 -2.16 -3.98 5.22
C LEU A 82 -2.14 -5.35 4.56
N HIS A 83 -1.81 -6.37 5.35
CA HIS A 83 -2.04 -7.75 4.95
C HIS A 83 -3.54 -8.07 4.95
N THR A 84 -4.09 -8.63 3.85
CA THR A 84 -5.54 -8.79 3.62
C THR A 84 -6.21 -9.73 4.63
N SER A 85 -5.47 -10.70 5.17
CA SER A 85 -5.98 -11.68 6.13
C SER A 85 -5.59 -11.42 7.59
N GLN A 86 -4.80 -10.38 7.89
CA GLN A 86 -4.37 -10.11 9.27
C GLN A 86 -5.19 -8.98 9.88
N GLN A 87 -5.59 -9.15 11.13
CA GLN A 87 -6.08 -8.03 11.94
C GLN A 87 -4.88 -7.27 12.47
N TRP A 88 -4.69 -6.05 11.96
CA TRP A 88 -3.68 -5.13 12.45
C TRP A 88 -4.26 -4.39 13.65
N SER A 89 -3.85 -4.76 14.86
CA SER A 89 -4.07 -3.94 16.05
C SER A 89 -3.23 -2.66 15.93
N HIS A 90 -3.89 -1.52 16.11
CA HIS A 90 -3.32 -0.17 16.08
C HIS A 90 -2.13 0.02 17.00
#